data_AF-J3KHG7-F1
#
_entry.id   AF-J3KHG7-F1
#
_cell.length_a   1.000
_cell.length_b   1.000
_cell.length_c   1.000
_cell.angle_alpha   90.00
_cell.angle_beta   90.00
_cell.angle_gamma   90.00
#
_symmetry.space_group_name_H-M   'P 1'
#
loop_
_entity.id
_entity.type
_entity.pdbx_description
1 polymer ?
#
loop_
_entity_poly.entity_id
_entity_poly.type
_entity_poly.pdbx_seq_one_letter_code
_entity_poly.pdbx_strand_id
1 'polypeptide(L)'
;MTKAIHLLSLALASGAATARTIKVKVANGGLNFDPDVIRAEPGDEVAFYFTRGSHDVTLGEFDNACQPADNAFWSGTINLPEGTQGSAVFTIPIEDTDPKWIYCSYRRHCQNGMVGVINPPSEGDQNIDAFKSRAAEAPASHRPTSINGGTLNVMGDVDIPGHDEDDESPAPSGTGDDSIPTATLIPPSTTDGPPQTTGSDSPAPTFTGAAAPAQGNGALSALMAGLAVGAAWFGLI
;
A
#
# COMPACT_ATOMS: atom_id res chain seq x y z
N MET A 1 -0.60 -19.32 -69.70
CA MET A 1 -1.66 -19.17 -68.68
C MET A 1 -1.01 -18.61 -67.43
N THR A 2 -1.01 -17.30 -67.26
CA THR A 2 -0.28 -16.58 -66.21
C THR A 2 -1.22 -16.45 -65.00
N LYS A 3 -0.88 -17.08 -63.87
CA LYS A 3 -1.63 -16.97 -62.62
C LYS A 3 -1.33 -15.64 -61.96
N ALA A 4 -2.34 -14.78 -61.82
CA ALA A 4 -2.27 -13.57 -61.02
C ALA A 4 -2.27 -13.93 -59.53
N ILE A 5 -1.22 -13.52 -58.81
CA ILE A 5 -1.12 -13.64 -57.36
C ILE A 5 -1.71 -12.36 -56.78
N HIS A 6 -2.89 -12.44 -56.18
CA HIS A 6 -3.51 -11.33 -55.47
C HIS A 6 -2.87 -11.18 -54.08
N LEU A 7 -2.07 -10.13 -53.91
CA LEU A 7 -1.55 -9.71 -52.60
C LEU A 7 -2.67 -8.98 -51.84
N LEU A 8 -3.33 -9.69 -50.93
CA LEU A 8 -4.29 -9.09 -49.99
C LEU A 8 -3.50 -8.37 -48.89
N SER A 9 -3.48 -7.05 -48.94
CA SER A 9 -2.84 -6.21 -47.92
C SER A 9 -3.74 -6.15 -46.68
N LEU A 10 -3.32 -6.76 -45.58
CA LEU A 10 -4.00 -6.68 -44.29
C LEU A 10 -3.55 -5.39 -43.58
N ALA A 11 -4.38 -4.35 -43.62
CA ALA A 11 -4.15 -3.15 -42.83
C ALA A 11 -4.42 -3.47 -41.35
N LEU A 12 -3.37 -3.51 -40.52
CA LEU A 12 -3.53 -3.51 -39.07
C LEU A 12 -4.02 -2.12 -38.65
N ALA A 13 -5.28 -2.02 -38.26
CA ALA A 13 -5.78 -0.86 -37.55
C ALA A 13 -5.23 -0.91 -36.11
N SER A 14 -4.23 -0.09 -35.83
CA SER A 14 -3.75 0.15 -34.47
C SER A 14 -4.81 0.94 -33.71
N GLY A 15 -5.62 0.28 -32.89
CA GLY A 15 -6.48 0.96 -31.93
C GLY A 15 -5.63 1.62 -30.86
N ALA A 16 -5.68 2.95 -30.73
CA ALA A 16 -5.10 3.63 -29.58
C ALA A 16 -5.92 3.23 -28.34
N ALA A 17 -5.34 2.40 -27.47
CA ALA A 17 -5.92 2.16 -26.16
C ALA A 17 -5.83 3.47 -25.36
N THR A 18 -6.98 4.08 -25.07
CA THR A 18 -7.05 5.23 -24.17
C THR A 18 -6.77 4.76 -22.75
N ALA A 19 -5.68 5.26 -22.16
CA ALA A 19 -5.40 5.14 -20.74
C ALA A 19 -6.61 5.59 -19.90
N ARG A 20 -7.10 4.71 -19.02
CA ARG A 20 -8.22 4.99 -18.13
C ARG A 20 -7.73 5.22 -16.70
N THR A 21 -8.31 6.20 -16.02
CA THR A 21 -8.22 6.30 -14.56
C THR A 21 -9.34 5.49 -13.91
N ILE A 22 -8.98 4.47 -13.13
CA ILE A 22 -9.87 3.63 -12.35
C ILE A 22 -9.92 4.16 -10.92
N LYS A 23 -11.14 4.46 -10.43
CA LYS A 23 -11.33 5.05 -9.11
C LYS A 23 -11.59 3.96 -8.08
N VAL A 24 -10.86 4.02 -6.97
CA VAL A 24 -11.04 3.17 -5.79
C VAL A 24 -11.26 4.09 -4.60
N LYS A 25 -12.37 3.93 -3.86
CA LYS A 25 -12.57 4.69 -2.62
C LYS A 25 -11.90 3.93 -1.47
N VAL A 26 -11.13 4.65 -0.66
CA VAL A 26 -10.51 4.13 0.56
C VAL A 26 -11.37 4.55 1.76
N ALA A 27 -11.74 3.58 2.58
CA ALA A 27 -12.60 3.74 3.76
C ALA A 27 -14.07 4.14 3.46
N ASN A 28 -14.62 3.64 2.36
CA ASN A 28 -16.01 3.92 1.99
C ASN A 28 -17.00 3.14 2.88
N GLY A 29 -17.36 3.73 4.02
CA GLY A 29 -18.33 3.14 4.96
C GLY A 29 -17.75 2.05 5.86
N GLY A 30 -16.42 1.89 5.90
CA GLY A 30 -15.76 0.89 6.74
C GLY A 30 -14.27 0.75 6.48
N LEU A 31 -13.71 -0.39 6.88
CA LEU A 31 -12.32 -0.77 6.63
C LEU A 31 -12.21 -1.47 5.27
N ASN A 32 -12.30 -0.71 4.18
CA ASN A 32 -12.39 -1.28 2.83
C ASN A 32 -11.70 -0.44 1.74
N PHE A 33 -11.33 -1.13 0.67
CA PHE A 33 -11.18 -0.56 -0.67
C PHE A 33 -12.48 -0.84 -1.45
N ASP A 34 -12.99 0.15 -2.18
CA ASP A 34 -14.23 0.03 -2.95
C ASP A 34 -14.03 0.53 -4.40
N PRO A 35 -13.92 -0.37 -5.39
CA PRO A 35 -13.96 -1.84 -5.26
C PRO A 35 -12.68 -2.42 -4.62
N ASP A 36 -12.78 -3.61 -4.02
CA ASP A 36 -11.64 -4.38 -3.50
C ASP A 36 -11.03 -5.34 -4.53
N VAL A 37 -11.69 -5.52 -5.68
CA VAL A 37 -11.18 -6.24 -6.85
C VAL A 37 -11.17 -5.28 -8.04
N ILE A 38 -9.97 -5.02 -8.57
CA ILE A 38 -9.74 -4.04 -9.62
C ILE A 38 -9.20 -4.77 -10.86
N ARG A 39 -9.67 -4.38 -12.04
CA ARG A 39 -9.16 -4.84 -13.34
C ARG A 39 -8.65 -3.63 -14.11
N ALA A 40 -7.39 -3.67 -14.51
CA ALA A 40 -6.68 -2.59 -15.16
C ALA A 40 -5.73 -3.13 -16.24
N GLU A 41 -5.58 -2.41 -17.33
CA GLU A 41 -4.65 -2.75 -18.41
C GLU A 41 -3.37 -1.90 -18.31
N PRO A 42 -2.25 -2.34 -18.90
CA PRO A 42 -1.05 -1.52 -19.00
C PRO A 42 -1.35 -0.15 -19.63
N GLY A 43 -0.92 0.91 -18.95
CA GLY A 43 -1.21 2.30 -19.30
C GLY A 43 -2.40 2.91 -18.57
N ASP A 44 -3.22 2.12 -17.87
CA ASP A 44 -4.22 2.64 -16.95
C ASP A 44 -3.56 3.23 -15.68
N GLU A 45 -4.35 4.00 -14.94
CA GLU A 45 -4.01 4.45 -13.59
C GLU A 45 -5.05 3.97 -12.59
N VAL A 46 -4.61 3.60 -11.39
CA VAL A 46 -5.52 3.35 -10.26
C VAL A 46 -5.40 4.50 -9.26
N ALA A 47 -6.50 5.24 -9.10
CA ALA A 47 -6.59 6.40 -8.23
C ALA A 47 -7.40 6.05 -6.97
N PHE A 48 -6.72 6.08 -5.83
CA PHE A 48 -7.25 5.81 -4.50
C PHE A 48 -7.73 7.09 -3.83
N TYR A 49 -9.05 7.29 -3.77
CA TYR A 49 -9.71 8.43 -3.16
C TYR A 49 -9.97 8.15 -1.69
N PHE A 50 -9.23 8.82 -0.81
CA PHE A 50 -9.42 8.68 0.63
C PHE A 50 -10.67 9.45 1.06
N THR A 51 -11.44 8.83 1.96
CA THR A 51 -12.77 9.36 2.29
C THR A 51 -12.93 9.89 3.70
N ARG A 52 -12.17 9.33 4.67
CA ARG A 52 -12.17 9.67 6.10
C ARG A 52 -11.13 8.81 6.82
N GLY A 53 -10.77 9.19 8.05
CA GLY A 53 -9.98 8.38 8.96
C GLY A 53 -8.53 8.22 8.54
N SER A 54 -7.81 7.36 9.27
CA SER A 54 -6.40 7.05 9.07
C SER A 54 -6.24 5.79 8.23
N HIS A 55 -5.83 5.95 6.98
CA HIS A 55 -5.65 4.83 6.05
C HIS A 55 -4.45 5.05 5.16
N ASP A 56 -3.96 3.96 4.60
CA ASP A 56 -3.01 3.96 3.49
C ASP A 56 -3.37 2.84 2.50
N VAL A 57 -2.64 2.84 1.39
CA VAL A 57 -2.56 1.74 0.44
C VAL A 57 -1.10 1.32 0.37
N THR A 58 -0.85 0.04 0.59
CA THR A 58 0.49 -0.57 0.53
C THR A 58 0.46 -1.76 -0.40
N LEU A 59 1.45 -1.88 -1.30
CA LEU A 59 1.67 -3.11 -2.06
C LEU A 59 2.21 -4.20 -1.14
N GLY A 60 1.58 -5.38 -1.16
CA GLY A 60 1.98 -6.54 -0.38
C GLY A 60 2.08 -7.81 -1.21
N GLU A 61 2.30 -8.92 -0.52
CA GLU A 61 2.41 -10.25 -1.10
C GLU A 61 1.21 -11.11 -0.70
N PHE A 62 0.68 -11.92 -1.62
CA PHE A 62 -0.44 -12.83 -1.33
C PHE A 62 -0.11 -13.79 -0.18
N ASP A 63 1.07 -14.41 -0.25
CA ASP A 63 1.45 -15.45 0.70
C ASP A 63 1.85 -14.90 2.07
N ASN A 64 2.20 -13.62 2.14
CA ASN A 64 2.62 -12.94 3.36
C ASN A 64 1.77 -11.67 3.58
N ALA A 65 0.48 -11.88 3.81
CA ALA A 65 -0.48 -10.80 3.97
C ALA A 65 -0.09 -9.81 5.09
N CYS A 66 -0.45 -8.54 4.90
CA CYS A 66 -0.11 -7.43 5.78
C CYS A 66 1.39 -7.11 5.88
N GLN A 67 2.21 -7.67 4.98
CA GLN A 67 3.62 -7.34 4.83
C GLN A 67 3.86 -6.64 3.49
N PRO A 68 4.74 -5.62 3.44
CA PRO A 68 5.04 -4.95 2.19
C PRO A 68 5.81 -5.91 1.27
N ALA A 69 5.51 -5.85 -0.01
CA ALA A 69 6.31 -6.50 -1.05
C ALA A 69 7.70 -5.84 -1.16
N ASP A 70 8.62 -6.51 -1.84
CA ASP A 70 9.88 -5.89 -2.23
C ASP A 70 9.62 -4.72 -3.19
N ASN A 71 10.23 -3.56 -2.93
CA ASN A 71 9.98 -2.31 -3.66
C ASN A 71 8.49 -1.89 -3.68
N ALA A 72 7.73 -2.26 -2.63
CA ALA A 72 6.33 -1.88 -2.48
C ALA A 72 6.09 -0.39 -2.64
N PHE A 73 5.05 -0.01 -3.39
CA PHE A 73 4.50 1.33 -3.27
C PHE A 73 3.78 1.50 -1.93
N TRP A 74 3.78 2.72 -1.42
CA TRP A 74 3.03 3.11 -0.23
C TRP A 74 2.57 4.55 -0.34
N SER A 75 1.29 4.79 -0.06
CA SER A 75 0.68 6.13 -0.14
C SER A 75 1.11 7.08 0.97
N GLY A 76 1.77 6.58 2.02
CA GLY A 76 1.77 7.27 3.30
C GLY A 76 0.47 7.03 4.05
N THR A 77 0.51 7.09 5.39
CA THR A 77 -0.72 7.09 6.19
C THR A 77 -1.37 8.46 6.09
N ILE A 78 -2.53 8.51 5.45
CA ILE A 78 -3.30 9.72 5.23
C ILE A 78 -4.39 9.77 6.29
N ASN A 79 -4.44 10.89 7.02
CA ASN A 79 -5.43 11.14 8.06
C ASN A 79 -6.44 12.18 7.56
N LEU A 80 -7.66 11.74 7.22
CA LEU A 80 -8.72 12.63 6.77
C LEU A 80 -9.76 12.89 7.87
N PRO A 81 -10.00 14.16 8.24
CA PRO A 81 -11.18 14.55 9.01
C PRO A 81 -12.50 14.16 8.34
N GLU A 82 -13.60 14.17 9.09
CA GLU A 82 -14.92 14.03 8.46
C GLU A 82 -15.24 15.22 7.54
N GLY A 83 -15.94 14.96 6.43
CA GLY A 83 -16.37 16.00 5.50
C GLY A 83 -15.33 16.40 4.44
N THR A 84 -14.11 15.86 4.49
CA THR A 84 -13.02 16.13 3.51
C THR A 84 -12.88 15.01 2.47
N GLN A 85 -13.95 14.27 2.18
CA GLN A 85 -13.90 13.14 1.26
C GLN A 85 -13.35 13.55 -0.12
N GLY A 86 -12.34 12.81 -0.60
CA GLY A 86 -11.70 13.08 -1.89
C GLY A 86 -10.65 14.19 -1.88
N SER A 87 -10.36 14.78 -0.73
CA SER A 87 -9.27 15.76 -0.57
C SER A 87 -7.87 15.16 -0.66
N ALA A 88 -7.74 13.84 -0.58
CA ALA A 88 -6.46 13.15 -0.81
C ALA A 88 -6.66 11.99 -1.79
N VAL A 89 -5.85 11.98 -2.84
CA VAL A 89 -5.87 10.96 -3.90
C VAL A 89 -4.46 10.46 -4.15
N PHE A 90 -4.22 9.18 -3.89
CA PHE A 90 -2.97 8.51 -4.26
C PHE A 90 -3.18 7.77 -5.57
N THR A 91 -2.35 8.02 -6.59
CA THR A 91 -2.51 7.45 -7.93
C THR A 91 -1.27 6.65 -8.30
N ILE A 92 -1.46 5.40 -8.73
CA ILE A 92 -0.38 4.54 -9.23
C ILE A 92 -0.57 4.26 -10.74
N PRO A 93 0.53 4.23 -11.52
CA PRO A 93 0.47 3.73 -12.88
C PRO A 93 0.36 2.19 -12.89
N ILE A 94 -0.33 1.65 -13.89
CA ILE A 94 -0.38 0.21 -14.15
C ILE A 94 0.53 -0.09 -15.35
N GLU A 95 1.61 -0.82 -15.09
CA GLU A 95 2.64 -1.13 -16.10
C GLU A 95 2.43 -2.51 -16.75
N ASP A 96 1.72 -3.40 -16.06
CA ASP A 96 1.54 -4.80 -16.40
C ASP A 96 0.17 -5.31 -15.88
N THR A 97 -0.17 -6.54 -16.23
CA THR A 97 -1.37 -7.23 -15.73
C THR A 97 -1.07 -8.18 -14.56
N ASP A 98 0.10 -8.09 -13.95
CA ASP A 98 0.47 -8.99 -12.86
C ASP A 98 -0.37 -8.68 -11.61
N PRO A 99 -0.77 -9.70 -10.82
CA PRO A 99 -1.57 -9.47 -9.62
C PRO A 99 -0.85 -8.56 -8.62
N LYS A 100 -1.50 -7.49 -8.20
CA LYS A 100 -1.00 -6.58 -7.14
C LYS A 100 -1.91 -6.66 -5.93
N TRP A 101 -1.44 -7.30 -4.87
CA TRP A 101 -2.17 -7.43 -3.61
C TRP A 101 -1.94 -6.18 -2.77
N ILE A 102 -3.02 -5.53 -2.35
CA ILE A 102 -2.95 -4.26 -1.62
C ILE A 102 -3.58 -4.40 -0.25
N TYR A 103 -3.04 -3.68 0.72
CA TYR A 103 -3.59 -3.66 2.08
C TYR A 103 -3.42 -2.30 2.74
N CYS A 104 -4.23 -2.07 3.77
CA CYS A 104 -4.05 -0.95 4.68
C CYS A 104 -3.18 -1.37 5.86
N SER A 105 -1.98 -0.81 5.94
CA SER A 105 -0.98 -1.12 6.96
C SER A 105 -1.28 -0.49 8.31
N TYR A 106 -2.23 0.45 8.37
CA TYR A 106 -2.54 1.18 9.59
C TYR A 106 -3.08 0.24 10.69
N ARG A 107 -2.31 0.08 11.76
CA ARG A 107 -2.64 -0.72 12.95
C ARG A 107 -3.12 -2.13 12.55
N ARG A 108 -4.40 -2.44 12.82
CA ARG A 108 -5.04 -3.74 12.55
C ARG A 108 -5.98 -3.72 11.33
N HIS A 109 -5.92 -2.69 10.49
CA HIS A 109 -6.86 -2.56 9.36
C HIS A 109 -6.75 -3.75 8.40
N CYS A 110 -5.54 -4.14 8.02
CA CYS A 110 -5.32 -5.34 7.21
C CYS A 110 -5.91 -6.61 7.83
N GLN A 111 -5.58 -6.90 9.10
CA GLN A 111 -6.10 -8.09 9.82
C GLN A 111 -7.62 -8.07 9.97
N ASN A 112 -8.22 -6.89 9.96
CA ASN A 112 -9.66 -6.71 10.02
C ASN A 112 -10.31 -6.68 8.62
N GLY A 113 -9.58 -7.08 7.57
CA GLY A 113 -10.12 -7.28 6.23
C GLY A 113 -9.94 -6.11 5.26
N MET A 114 -9.17 -5.07 5.61
CA MET A 114 -8.88 -3.96 4.71
C MET A 114 -7.77 -4.33 3.71
N VAL A 115 -8.15 -5.18 2.77
CA VAL A 115 -7.31 -5.70 1.70
C VAL A 115 -8.03 -5.60 0.37
N GLY A 116 -7.27 -5.62 -0.71
CA GLY A 116 -7.76 -5.57 -2.09
C GLY A 116 -6.78 -6.22 -3.04
N VAL A 117 -7.16 -6.33 -4.29
CA VAL A 117 -6.32 -6.89 -5.36
C VAL A 117 -6.59 -6.20 -6.68
N ILE A 118 -5.51 -5.79 -7.35
CA ILE A 118 -5.52 -5.35 -8.74
C ILE A 118 -5.11 -6.55 -9.60
N ASN A 119 -5.84 -6.79 -10.67
CA ASN A 119 -5.61 -7.86 -11.63
C ASN A 119 -5.43 -9.25 -10.97
N PRO A 120 -6.38 -9.72 -10.13
CA PRO A 120 -6.26 -11.06 -9.55
C PRO A 120 -6.23 -12.14 -10.64
N PRO A 121 -5.58 -13.28 -10.39
CA PRO A 121 -5.64 -14.42 -11.31
C PRO A 121 -7.09 -14.74 -11.71
N SER A 122 -7.31 -15.12 -12.98
CA SER A 122 -8.64 -15.50 -13.46
C SER A 122 -9.10 -16.86 -12.94
N GLU A 123 -8.14 -17.69 -12.49
CA GLU A 123 -8.35 -19.05 -12.03
C GLU A 123 -7.44 -19.35 -10.83
N GLY A 124 -7.79 -20.40 -10.07
CA GLY A 124 -7.03 -20.86 -8.91
C GLY A 124 -7.48 -20.26 -7.58
N ASP A 125 -6.73 -20.60 -6.53
CA ASP A 125 -7.10 -20.29 -5.13
C ASP A 125 -6.64 -18.89 -4.68
N GLN A 126 -5.88 -18.18 -5.52
CA GLN A 126 -5.44 -16.81 -5.24
C GLN A 126 -6.55 -15.82 -5.60
N ASN A 127 -7.45 -15.57 -4.66
CA ASN A 127 -8.55 -14.61 -4.80
C ASN A 127 -8.67 -13.70 -3.56
N ILE A 128 -9.56 -12.70 -3.63
CA ILE A 128 -9.72 -11.72 -2.56
C ILE A 128 -10.17 -12.34 -1.23
N ASP A 129 -10.99 -13.40 -1.25
CA ASP A 129 -11.47 -14.06 -0.03
C ASP A 129 -10.35 -14.87 0.64
N ALA A 130 -9.50 -15.52 -0.16
CA ALA A 130 -8.30 -16.17 0.33
C ALA A 130 -7.32 -15.15 0.93
N PHE A 131 -7.15 -13.98 0.32
CA PHE A 131 -6.29 -12.92 0.85
C PHE A 131 -6.84 -12.31 2.14
N LYS A 132 -8.16 -12.09 2.25
CA LYS A 132 -8.82 -11.69 3.51
C LYS A 132 -8.59 -12.71 4.62
N SER A 133 -8.69 -14.00 4.30
CA SER A 133 -8.46 -15.09 5.26
C SER A 133 -7.02 -15.09 5.77
N ARG A 134 -6.05 -14.95 4.87
CA ARG A 134 -4.62 -14.84 5.24
C ARG A 134 -4.32 -13.58 6.05
N ALA A 135 -4.93 -12.45 5.68
CA ALA A 135 -4.75 -11.19 6.41
C ALA A 135 -5.23 -11.31 7.86
N ALA A 136 -6.36 -11.98 8.10
CA ALA A 136 -6.88 -12.22 9.45
C ALA A 136 -5.91 -13.02 10.35
N GLU A 137 -5.08 -13.87 9.75
CA GLU A 137 -4.06 -14.68 10.44
C GLU A 137 -2.71 -13.96 10.59
N ALA A 138 -2.51 -12.82 9.90
CA ALA A 138 -1.26 -12.09 9.95
C ALA A 138 -0.96 -11.54 11.36
N PRO A 139 0.24 -11.77 11.92
CA PRO A 139 0.54 -11.38 13.30
C PRO A 139 0.60 -9.86 13.50
N ALA A 140 1.06 -9.13 12.48
CA ALA A 140 1.23 -7.69 12.50
C ALA A 140 1.14 -7.11 11.08
N SER A 141 0.87 -5.81 10.98
CA SER A 141 0.95 -5.05 9.73
C SER A 141 2.23 -4.23 9.73
N HIS A 142 2.98 -4.31 8.63
CA HIS A 142 4.15 -3.46 8.42
C HIS A 142 3.92 -2.54 7.22
N ARG A 143 4.76 -1.51 7.09
CA ARG A 143 4.69 -0.52 6.02
C ARG A 143 6.09 -0.08 5.61
N PRO A 144 6.29 0.38 4.36
CA PRO A 144 7.50 1.07 3.97
C PRO A 144 7.76 2.33 4.81
N THR A 145 8.98 2.85 4.75
CA THR A 145 9.40 4.03 5.54
C THR A 145 9.19 5.37 4.82
N SER A 146 8.89 5.35 3.52
CA SER A 146 8.77 6.54 2.69
C SER A 146 7.68 6.34 1.64
N ILE A 147 6.95 7.42 1.34
CA ILE A 147 5.95 7.45 0.26
C ILE A 147 6.65 7.18 -1.07
N ASN A 148 6.14 6.25 -1.88
CA ASN A 148 6.75 5.86 -3.15
C ASN A 148 5.77 5.13 -4.09
N GLY A 149 6.16 5.00 -5.36
CA GLY A 149 5.48 4.19 -6.38
C GLY A 149 4.15 4.76 -6.91
N GLY A 150 3.82 5.99 -6.54
CA GLY A 150 2.66 6.72 -7.03
C GLY A 150 2.77 8.21 -6.74
N THR A 151 1.77 8.97 -7.19
CA THR A 151 1.64 10.41 -6.94
C THR A 151 0.53 10.65 -5.92
N LEU A 152 0.85 11.39 -4.87
CA LEU A 152 -0.11 11.82 -3.86
C LEU A 152 -0.54 13.25 -4.13
N ASN A 153 -1.83 13.44 -4.42
CA ASN A 153 -2.43 14.74 -4.61
C ASN A 153 -3.32 15.08 -3.41
N VAL A 154 -3.06 16.23 -2.79
CA VAL A 154 -3.74 16.69 -1.59
C VAL A 154 -4.39 18.05 -1.88
N MET A 155 -5.63 18.22 -1.43
CA MET A 155 -6.40 19.46 -1.56
C MET A 155 -6.79 19.94 -0.16
N GLY A 156 -6.16 21.04 0.28
CA GLY A 156 -6.36 21.64 1.61
C GLY A 156 -5.43 21.08 2.67
N ASP A 157 -5.63 21.52 3.93
CA ASP A 157 -4.81 21.10 5.08
C ASP A 157 -5.13 19.65 5.49
N VAL A 158 -4.46 18.68 4.86
CA VAL A 158 -4.49 17.27 5.26
C VAL A 158 -3.18 16.94 5.98
N ASP A 159 -3.28 16.41 7.19
CA ASP A 159 -2.11 15.99 7.97
C ASP A 159 -1.56 14.67 7.41
N ILE A 160 -0.39 14.77 6.77
CA ILE A 160 0.36 13.63 6.20
C ILE A 160 1.70 13.53 6.93
N PRO A 161 1.89 12.54 7.81
CA PRO A 161 3.18 12.34 8.48
C PRO A 161 4.29 12.06 7.46
N GLY A 162 5.29 12.94 7.40
CA GLY A 162 6.43 12.84 6.47
C GLY A 162 6.30 13.64 5.18
N HIS A 163 5.27 14.47 5.04
CA HIS A 163 5.22 15.53 4.03
C HIS A 163 5.61 16.86 4.69
N ASP A 164 6.91 17.02 4.97
CA ASP A 164 7.46 18.32 5.30
C ASP A 164 7.49 19.13 3.99
N GLU A 165 6.47 19.95 3.77
CA GLU A 165 6.45 20.92 2.67
C GLU A 165 7.38 22.09 3.01
N ASP A 166 8.68 21.88 2.84
CA ASP A 166 9.63 22.98 2.61
C ASP A 166 9.62 23.33 1.11
N ASP A 167 8.48 23.79 0.57
CA ASP A 167 8.45 24.49 -0.72
C ASP A 167 7.71 25.83 -0.56
N GLU A 168 8.41 26.75 0.09
CA GLU A 168 8.14 28.18 -0.05
C GLU A 168 8.52 28.60 -1.47
N SER A 169 7.53 28.76 -2.34
CA SER A 169 7.67 29.54 -3.57
C SER A 169 6.84 30.82 -3.51
N PRO A 170 7.41 31.96 -3.95
CA PRO A 170 7.05 33.28 -3.46
C PRO A 170 5.84 33.88 -4.19
N ALA A 171 4.96 34.52 -3.45
CA ALA A 171 4.01 35.49 -4.02
C ALA A 171 4.63 36.91 -4.07
N PRO A 172 4.31 37.72 -5.09
CA PRO A 172 5.02 38.98 -5.37
C PRO A 172 4.45 40.21 -4.62
N SER A 173 5.39 41.05 -4.15
CA SER A 173 5.41 42.53 -4.02
C SER A 173 4.17 43.34 -3.61
N GLY A 174 4.32 44.20 -2.59
CA GLY A 174 3.41 45.33 -2.35
C GLY A 174 3.73 46.28 -1.18
N THR A 175 4.77 47.11 -1.33
CA THR A 175 4.91 48.56 -0.93
C THR A 175 4.69 49.10 0.50
N GLY A 176 5.68 49.90 0.96
CA GLY A 176 5.53 51.06 1.88
C GLY A 176 6.31 50.93 3.19
N ASP A 177 7.59 51.28 3.24
CA ASP A 177 8.18 52.60 3.60
C ASP A 177 7.89 53.05 5.05
N ASP A 178 8.93 53.05 5.89
CA ASP A 178 9.36 54.28 6.59
C ASP A 178 10.75 54.10 7.25
N SER A 179 11.52 55.19 7.26
CA SER A 179 12.97 55.23 7.50
C SER A 179 13.35 55.58 8.96
N ILE A 180 14.32 54.84 9.54
CA ILE A 180 15.62 55.26 10.21
C ILE A 180 15.60 56.37 11.32
N PRO A 181 16.56 56.53 12.29
CA PRO A 181 17.76 55.76 12.75
C PRO A 181 17.87 55.55 14.29
N THR A 182 18.87 54.80 14.75
CA THR A 182 20.04 55.30 15.54
C THR A 182 20.69 54.21 16.41
N ALA A 183 22.02 54.16 16.31
CA ALA A 183 22.96 53.26 16.96
C ALA A 183 23.09 53.44 18.48
N THR A 184 23.59 52.43 19.20
CA THR A 184 24.62 52.57 20.24
C THR A 184 25.36 51.23 20.47
N LEU A 185 26.66 51.35 20.75
CA LEU A 185 27.73 50.36 20.82
C LEU A 185 27.99 49.87 22.27
N ILE A 186 28.29 48.56 22.43
CA ILE A 186 29.31 47.91 23.33
C ILE A 186 29.08 47.99 24.87
N PRO A 187 29.65 47.14 25.80
CA PRO A 187 30.45 45.87 25.74
C PRO A 187 29.89 44.68 26.60
N PRO A 188 30.62 43.53 26.67
CA PRO A 188 30.20 42.31 27.36
C PRO A 188 30.66 42.21 28.82
N SER A 189 29.96 41.40 29.62
CA SER A 189 30.41 40.96 30.95
C SER A 189 30.64 39.45 30.97
N THR A 190 31.89 39.13 31.25
CA THR A 190 32.48 37.83 31.63
C THR A 190 31.91 37.29 32.93
N THR A 191 31.80 35.95 33.07
CA THR A 191 32.43 35.22 34.20
C THR A 191 32.46 33.71 33.97
N ASP A 192 33.67 33.16 34.11
CA ASP A 192 34.07 31.77 34.24
C ASP A 192 33.35 30.97 35.34
N GLY A 193 33.25 29.64 35.14
CA GLY A 193 33.02 28.65 36.19
C GLY A 193 32.93 27.21 35.67
N PRO A 194 33.50 26.18 36.34
CA PRO A 194 34.34 25.13 35.74
C PRO A 194 33.61 23.83 35.31
N PRO A 195 34.28 22.95 34.53
CA PRO A 195 33.71 21.68 34.08
C PRO A 195 33.75 20.65 35.19
N GLN A 196 32.66 19.89 35.37
CA GLN A 196 32.69 18.64 36.13
C GLN A 196 32.38 17.45 35.23
N THR A 197 33.41 16.62 35.10
CA THR A 197 33.38 15.25 34.63
C THR A 197 32.98 14.36 35.81
N THR A 198 32.00 13.49 35.64
CA THR A 198 31.95 12.20 36.35
C THR A 198 31.25 11.20 35.45
N GLY A 199 32.01 10.22 34.95
CA GLY A 199 31.44 9.00 34.40
C GLY A 199 30.86 8.12 35.50
N SER A 200 30.05 7.14 35.11
CA SER A 200 30.17 5.77 35.62
C SER A 200 29.26 4.84 34.84
N ASP A 201 29.77 3.63 34.70
CA ASP A 201 29.33 2.50 33.90
C ASP A 201 27.96 1.91 34.26
N SER A 202 27.32 1.33 33.23
CA SER A 202 26.60 0.05 33.14
C SER A 202 26.50 -0.83 34.41
N PRO A 203 25.45 -1.69 34.57
CA PRO A 203 25.12 -2.70 33.55
C PRO A 203 23.65 -3.13 33.38
N ALA A 204 23.44 -3.92 32.34
CA ALA A 204 22.25 -4.70 32.03
C ALA A 204 21.91 -5.77 33.09
N PRO A 205 20.67 -6.30 33.08
CA PRO A 205 20.42 -7.65 33.55
C PRO A 205 20.15 -8.61 32.38
N THR A 206 21.01 -9.62 32.30
CA THR A 206 20.77 -10.92 31.69
C THR A 206 19.70 -11.67 32.48
N PHE A 207 18.69 -12.24 31.82
CA PHE A 207 17.89 -13.32 32.39
C PHE A 207 18.16 -14.62 31.63
N THR A 208 18.66 -15.60 32.38
CA THR A 208 18.99 -16.96 31.96
C THR A 208 17.98 -17.93 32.58
N GLY A 209 17.47 -18.85 31.78
CA GLY A 209 17.16 -20.23 32.19
C GLY A 209 15.74 -20.54 32.67
N ALA A 210 15.07 -21.47 31.99
CA ALA A 210 14.98 -22.87 32.44
C ALA A 210 14.11 -23.72 31.48
N ALA A 211 14.46 -24.99 31.38
CA ALA A 211 13.96 -25.99 30.43
C ALA A 211 12.74 -26.79 30.93
N ALA A 212 11.92 -27.27 29.98
CA ALA A 212 11.26 -28.61 29.76
C ALA A 212 10.65 -29.41 30.97
N PRO A 213 9.79 -30.46 30.79
CA PRO A 213 9.51 -31.24 29.57
C PRO A 213 8.05 -31.78 29.35
N ALA A 214 7.86 -32.44 28.18
CA ALA A 214 7.18 -33.74 27.94
C ALA A 214 5.65 -33.93 27.79
N GLN A 215 5.36 -34.75 26.75
CA GLN A 215 4.39 -35.87 26.63
C GLN A 215 2.96 -35.65 26.09
N GLY A 216 2.59 -36.51 25.12
CA GLY A 216 1.19 -36.82 24.83
C GLY A 216 0.91 -37.42 23.44
N ASN A 217 1.04 -38.74 23.30
CA ASN A 217 0.82 -39.54 22.10
C ASN A 217 -0.62 -39.49 21.54
N GLY A 218 -0.78 -39.77 20.23
CA GLY A 218 -2.06 -40.23 19.69
C GLY A 218 -2.07 -40.49 18.18
N ALA A 219 -1.62 -41.68 17.76
CA ALA A 219 -1.87 -42.23 16.43
C ALA A 219 -2.93 -43.35 16.54
N LEU A 220 -4.01 -43.28 15.74
CA LEU A 220 -4.93 -44.38 15.41
C LEU A 220 -5.52 -44.04 14.02
N SER A 221 -5.20 -44.78 12.94
CA SER A 221 -5.94 -45.96 12.40
C SER A 221 -7.39 -45.65 12.02
N ALA A 222 -7.99 -46.06 10.90
CA ALA A 222 -7.61 -46.88 9.75
C ALA A 222 -8.80 -46.87 8.74
N LEU A 223 -8.51 -47.15 7.46
CA LEU A 223 -9.27 -47.99 6.50
C LEU A 223 -10.82 -48.01 6.50
N MET A 224 -11.41 -47.62 5.36
CA MET A 224 -12.44 -48.35 4.57
C MET A 224 -12.48 -47.70 3.18
N ALA A 225 -12.05 -48.31 2.07
CA ALA A 225 -12.60 -49.45 1.32
C ALA A 225 -13.98 -49.19 0.66
N GLY A 226 -13.94 -48.94 -0.66
CA GLY A 226 -14.84 -49.48 -1.68
C GLY A 226 -16.22 -48.85 -1.89
N LEU A 227 -16.53 -48.40 -3.10
CA LEU A 227 -17.25 -49.22 -4.09
C LEU A 227 -17.31 -48.53 -5.47
N ALA A 228 -17.16 -49.35 -6.51
CA ALA A 228 -17.27 -49.02 -7.91
C ALA A 228 -18.71 -49.09 -8.43
N VAL A 229 -19.10 -48.21 -9.36
CA VAL A 229 -19.96 -48.43 -10.55
C VAL A 229 -19.76 -47.17 -11.40
N GLY A 230 -19.34 -47.15 -12.67
CA GLY A 230 -19.66 -48.02 -13.79
C GLY A 230 -20.76 -47.36 -14.63
N ALA A 231 -20.41 -46.72 -15.75
CA ALA A 231 -21.17 -46.73 -17.02
C ALA A 231 -20.63 -45.66 -18.00
N ALA A 232 -20.00 -46.14 -19.06
CA ALA A 232 -19.82 -45.42 -20.31
C ALA A 232 -21.18 -45.14 -20.97
N TRP A 233 -21.32 -43.99 -21.63
CA TRP A 233 -22.31 -43.80 -22.70
C TRP A 233 -21.62 -43.15 -23.90
N PHE A 234 -21.64 -43.89 -25.01
CA PHE A 234 -21.32 -43.48 -26.38
C PHE A 234 -22.63 -43.16 -27.12
N GLY A 235 -22.56 -42.33 -28.17
CA GLY A 235 -23.57 -42.23 -29.24
C GLY A 235 -24.29 -40.88 -29.23
N LEU A 236 -23.90 -39.90 -30.06
CA LEU A 236 -24.09 -39.81 -31.51
C LEU A 236 -25.57 -39.75 -31.93
N ILE A 237 -26.05 -38.52 -32.12
CA ILE A 237 -27.01 -38.09 -33.14
C ILE A 237 -26.62 -36.67 -33.57
#